data_AF-A4HYD4-F1
#
_entry.id   AF-A4HYD4-F1
#
_cell.length_a   1.000
_cell.length_b   1.000
_cell.length_c   1.000
_cell.angle_alpha   90.00
_cell.angle_beta   90.00
_cell.angle_gamma   90.00
#
_symmetry.space_group_name_H-M   'P 1'
#
loop_
_entity.id
_entity.type
_entity.pdbx_description
1 polymer ?
#
loop_
_entity_poly.entity_id
_entity_poly.type
_entity_poly.pdbx_seq_one_letter_code
_entity_poly.pdbx_strand_id
1 'polypeptide(L)'
;MTALITKQRYNWMGYDGIESVECDTALLRSDVSSANNYNYMHRQQVIMELKERLYRIKRDLGLIPEEELRAEEEALQRRRMEKKRREAEERMRKEAEEAARAEEMERRRLELEEAEERASAQEAAAQASAERKRYMDDSDEDSDGENGIDDEQSASLVAMLRTQAEINSAIVGFTKGTRMLLASSGNGYISYLDGSMHFTIAKVEKYNASKRERVMEALAGTNVAVPTAEEYSLEEVRQAMNACDTARKKLDVLRALQDPTYTARIRSAEKDTYGTPVQQLTEEDGDMSALVANCEDAKRFAESVRKAYNKKAAASGHALACALCMCPFTAEQESTSEAQAAAGEERANAEEKVSKTAGTKSPSSSAMSAQ
;
A
#
# COMPACT_ATOMS: atom_id res chain seq x y z
N MET A 1 33.47 -20.57 -3.45
CA MET A 1 32.58 -20.98 -4.56
C MET A 1 31.39 -21.71 -3.96
N THR A 2 30.20 -21.11 -3.95
CA THR A 2 28.97 -21.81 -3.55
C THR A 2 28.48 -22.63 -4.74
N ALA A 3 28.49 -23.95 -4.61
CA ALA A 3 27.90 -24.84 -5.61
C ALA A 3 26.40 -24.48 -5.73
N LEU A 4 25.99 -23.95 -6.88
CA LEU A 4 24.57 -23.76 -7.16
C LEU A 4 23.91 -25.14 -7.17
N ILE A 5 23.09 -25.42 -6.16
CA ILE A 5 22.24 -26.59 -6.15
C ILE A 5 21.24 -26.42 -7.30
N THR A 6 21.49 -27.11 -8.42
CA THR A 6 20.62 -27.09 -9.60
C THR A 6 19.45 -28.04 -9.43
N LYS A 7 19.66 -29.21 -8.81
CA LYS A 7 18.61 -30.22 -8.66
C LYS A 7 17.98 -30.19 -7.26
N GLN A 8 16.65 -30.11 -7.20
CA GLN A 8 15.89 -30.30 -5.98
C GLN A 8 14.94 -31.48 -6.15
N ARG A 9 14.95 -32.39 -5.18
CA ARG A 9 14.04 -33.54 -5.14
C ARG A 9 12.79 -33.16 -4.35
N TYR A 10 11.63 -33.27 -4.99
CA TYR A 10 10.34 -33.08 -4.38
C TYR A 10 9.76 -34.46 -4.05
N ASN A 11 9.38 -34.66 -2.79
CA ASN A 11 8.70 -35.86 -2.34
C ASN A 11 7.25 -35.50 -2.00
N TRP A 12 6.30 -36.34 -2.41
CA TRP A 12 4.92 -36.24 -1.96
C TRP A 12 4.34 -37.64 -1.76
N MET A 13 3.25 -37.72 -1.00
CA MET A 13 2.46 -38.94 -0.90
C MET A 13 1.60 -39.06 -2.15
N GLY A 14 1.96 -40.00 -3.01
CA GLY A 14 1.17 -40.46 -4.13
C GLY A 14 0.23 -41.59 -3.73
N TYR A 15 -0.48 -42.12 -4.73
CA TYR A 15 -1.47 -43.19 -4.54
C TYR A 15 -0.80 -44.52 -4.15
N ASP A 16 0.38 -44.80 -4.73
CA ASP A 16 1.18 -46.01 -4.48
C ASP A 16 2.31 -45.80 -3.45
N GLY A 17 2.20 -44.77 -2.62
CA GLY A 17 3.19 -44.45 -1.57
C GLY A 17 4.01 -43.20 -1.88
N ILE A 18 5.27 -43.17 -1.43
CA ILE A 18 6.12 -41.98 -1.56
C ILE A 18 6.57 -41.86 -3.03
N GLU A 19 6.02 -40.88 -3.72
CA GLU A 19 6.47 -40.49 -5.04
C GLU A 19 7.52 -39.38 -4.91
N SER A 20 8.52 -39.43 -5.78
CA SER A 20 9.55 -38.40 -5.82
C SER A 20 9.93 -38.04 -7.23
N VAL A 21 10.04 -36.74 -7.52
CA VAL A 21 10.55 -36.22 -8.78
C VAL A 21 11.69 -35.25 -8.52
N GLU A 22 12.79 -35.45 -9.24
CA GLU A 22 13.88 -34.49 -9.30
C GLU A 22 13.58 -33.46 -10.37
N CYS A 23 13.52 -32.19 -9.98
CA CYS A 23 13.32 -31.09 -10.91
C CYS A 23 14.57 -30.20 -10.90
N ASP A 24 15.01 -29.78 -12.07
CA ASP A 24 16.06 -28.77 -12.19
C ASP A 24 15.47 -27.42 -11.81
N THR A 25 15.92 -26.87 -10.68
CA THR A 25 15.50 -25.56 -10.17
C THR A 25 15.86 -24.43 -11.12
N ALA A 26 16.75 -24.63 -12.09
CA ALA A 26 16.97 -23.66 -13.16
C ALA A 26 15.68 -23.40 -13.96
N LEU A 27 14.83 -24.42 -14.15
CA LEU A 27 13.57 -24.28 -14.88
C LEU A 27 12.49 -23.55 -14.08
N LEU A 28 12.59 -23.54 -12.74
CA LEU A 28 11.64 -22.85 -11.85
C LEU A 28 12.02 -21.39 -11.58
N ARG A 29 13.21 -20.96 -12.01
CA ARG A 29 13.67 -19.58 -11.92
C ARG A 29 13.32 -18.89 -13.24
N SER A 30 12.22 -18.15 -13.30
CA SER A 30 11.95 -17.28 -14.45
C SER A 30 13.03 -16.20 -14.60
N ASP A 31 13.61 -15.79 -13.48
CA ASP A 31 14.62 -14.75 -13.39
C ASP A 31 15.69 -15.21 -12.40
N VAL A 32 16.94 -14.76 -12.58
CA VAL A 32 18.16 -15.06 -11.80
C VAL A 32 18.02 -14.85 -10.27
N SER A 33 16.85 -14.43 -9.80
CA SER A 33 16.46 -14.42 -8.39
C SER A 33 16.46 -15.81 -7.75
N SER A 34 16.68 -15.81 -6.43
CA SER A 34 16.51 -16.98 -5.56
C SER A 34 15.13 -17.61 -5.77
N ALA A 35 15.04 -18.94 -5.59
CA ALA A 35 13.78 -19.68 -5.63
C ALA A 35 12.79 -19.03 -4.64
N ASN A 36 11.93 -18.14 -5.15
CA ASN A 36 11.16 -17.28 -4.28
C ASN A 36 9.98 -18.08 -3.75
N ASN A 37 10.12 -18.58 -2.52
CA ASN A 37 9.12 -19.40 -1.87
C ASN A 37 7.76 -18.66 -1.72
N TYR A 38 7.74 -17.34 -1.94
CA TYR A 38 6.53 -16.52 -1.89
C TYR A 38 5.52 -16.74 -3.01
N ASN A 39 5.92 -17.21 -4.20
CA ASN A 39 4.99 -17.29 -5.32
C ASN A 39 4.25 -18.63 -5.41
N TYR A 40 3.56 -18.98 -4.31
CA TYR A 40 2.78 -20.23 -4.19
C TYR A 40 1.76 -20.37 -5.32
N MET A 41 1.03 -19.30 -5.64
CA MET A 41 -0.01 -19.31 -6.69
C MET A 41 0.59 -19.61 -8.07
N HIS A 42 1.71 -18.99 -8.41
CA HIS A 42 2.39 -19.27 -9.67
C HIS A 42 2.89 -20.73 -9.74
N ARG A 43 3.46 -21.26 -8.65
CA ARG A 43 3.85 -22.68 -8.61
C ARG A 43 2.65 -23.62 -8.76
N GLN A 44 1.52 -23.32 -8.10
CA GLN A 44 0.30 -24.11 -8.26
C GLN A 44 -0.22 -24.07 -9.70
N GLN A 45 -0.14 -22.92 -10.36
CA GLN A 45 -0.50 -22.77 -11.77
C GLN A 45 0.38 -23.61 -12.68
N VAL A 46 1.71 -23.52 -12.55
CA VAL A 46 2.66 -24.33 -13.33
C VAL A 46 2.47 -25.82 -13.07
N ILE A 47 2.23 -26.23 -11.82
CA ILE A 47 1.96 -27.63 -11.47
C ILE A 47 0.65 -28.10 -12.10
N MET A 48 -0.41 -27.29 -12.11
CA MET A 48 -1.65 -27.63 -12.81
C MET A 48 -1.42 -27.80 -14.31
N GLU A 49 -0.73 -26.85 -14.95
CA GLU A 49 -0.44 -26.91 -16.38
C GLU A 49 0.39 -28.16 -16.74
N LEU A 50 1.37 -28.52 -15.91
CA LEU A 50 2.14 -29.75 -16.06
C LEU A 50 1.27 -30.99 -15.88
N LYS A 51 0.40 -31.02 -14.87
CA LYS A 51 -0.54 -32.13 -14.64
C LYS A 51 -1.50 -32.29 -15.80
N GLU A 52 -2.08 -31.21 -16.32
CA GLU A 52 -2.94 -31.24 -17.51
C GLU A 52 -2.19 -31.74 -18.74
N ARG A 53 -0.95 -31.30 -18.95
CA ARG A 53 -0.13 -31.75 -20.08
C ARG A 53 0.22 -33.23 -19.97
N LEU A 54 0.62 -33.69 -18.78
CA LEU A 54 0.85 -35.11 -18.50
C LEU A 54 -0.42 -35.94 -18.73
N TYR A 55 -1.57 -35.42 -18.32
CA TYR A 55 -2.85 -36.07 -18.51
C TYR A 55 -3.18 -36.25 -20.00
N ARG A 56 -3.01 -35.20 -20.83
CA ARG A 56 -3.18 -35.28 -22.28
C ARG A 56 -2.26 -36.34 -22.90
N ILE A 57 -0.98 -36.33 -22.51
CA ILE A 57 -0.01 -37.33 -22.99
C ILE A 57 -0.41 -38.74 -22.58
N LYS A 58 -0.82 -38.97 -21.32
CA LYS A 58 -1.31 -40.28 -20.86
C LYS A 58 -2.54 -40.74 -21.65
N ARG A 59 -3.45 -39.82 -21.97
CA ARG A 59 -4.65 -40.10 -22.76
C ARG A 59 -4.29 -40.51 -24.19
N ASP A 60 -3.39 -39.76 -24.83
CA ASP A 60 -2.93 -40.04 -26.20
C ASP A 60 -2.17 -41.36 -26.30
N LEU A 61 -1.48 -41.77 -25.23
CA LEU A 61 -0.79 -43.06 -25.12
C LEU A 61 -1.71 -44.22 -24.72
N GLY A 62 -2.98 -43.97 -24.42
CA GLY A 62 -3.91 -45.01 -23.93
C GLY A 62 -3.51 -45.60 -22.57
N LEU A 63 -2.75 -44.85 -21.76
CA LEU A 63 -2.27 -45.29 -20.44
C LEU A 63 -3.26 -44.98 -19.30
N ILE A 64 -4.37 -44.30 -19.61
CA ILE A 64 -5.41 -43.98 -18.63
C ILE A 64 -6.38 -45.16 -18.57
N PRO A 65 -6.58 -45.80 -17.40
CA PRO A 65 -7.59 -46.84 -17.25
C PRO A 65 -8.99 -46.32 -17.63
N GLU A 66 -9.79 -47.16 -18.29
CA GLU A 66 -11.16 -46.80 -18.71
C GLU A 66 -12.06 -46.39 -17.51
N GLU A 67 -11.73 -46.84 -16.31
CA GLU A 67 -12.39 -46.44 -15.06
C GLU A 67 -12.12 -44.96 -14.70
N GLU A 68 -10.88 -44.49 -14.87
CA GLU A 68 -10.53 -43.07 -14.63
C GLU A 68 -11.17 -42.16 -15.67
N LEU A 69 -11.21 -42.61 -16.93
CA LEU A 69 -11.81 -41.86 -18.04
C LEU A 69 -13.31 -41.64 -17.82
N ARG A 70 -14.03 -42.69 -17.36
CA ARG A 70 -15.45 -42.57 -16.96
C ARG A 70 -15.64 -41.66 -15.75
N ALA A 71 -14.79 -41.79 -14.73
CA ALA A 71 -14.86 -40.94 -13.54
C ALA A 71 -14.64 -39.45 -13.88
N GLU A 72 -13.74 -39.14 -14.83
CA GLU A 72 -13.51 -37.78 -15.31
C GLU A 72 -14.71 -37.25 -16.10
N GLU A 73 -15.28 -38.05 -17.01
CA GLU A 73 -16.47 -37.65 -17.75
C GLU A 73 -17.65 -37.35 -16.82
N GLU A 74 -17.87 -38.20 -15.80
CA GLU A 74 -18.87 -37.94 -14.77
C GLU A 74 -18.58 -36.67 -13.95
N ALA A 75 -17.32 -36.44 -13.55
CA ALA A 75 -16.94 -35.25 -12.83
C ALA A 75 -17.14 -33.97 -13.68
N LEU A 76 -16.84 -34.05 -14.97
CA LEU A 76 -17.03 -32.96 -15.92
C LEU A 76 -18.52 -32.68 -16.16
N GLN A 77 -19.34 -33.74 -16.25
CA GLN A 77 -20.80 -33.65 -16.30
C GLN A 77 -21.35 -32.96 -15.04
N ARG A 78 -20.92 -33.38 -13.84
CA ARG A 78 -21.32 -32.75 -12.57
C ARG A 78 -20.94 -31.28 -12.53
N ARG A 79 -19.73 -30.91 -12.95
CA ARG A 79 -19.28 -29.51 -13.03
C ARG A 79 -20.14 -28.69 -14.00
N ARG A 80 -20.50 -29.24 -15.17
CA ARG A 80 -21.38 -28.57 -16.14
C ARG A 80 -22.78 -28.35 -15.58
N MET A 81 -23.34 -29.36 -14.90
CA MET A 81 -24.65 -29.25 -14.26
C MET A 81 -24.66 -28.22 -13.12
N GLU A 82 -23.64 -28.25 -12.26
CA GLU A 82 -23.48 -27.28 -11.18
C GLU A 82 -23.29 -25.85 -11.71
N LYS A 83 -22.53 -25.67 -12.79
CA LYS A 83 -22.37 -24.36 -13.44
C LYS A 83 -23.71 -23.83 -13.96
N LYS A 84 -24.48 -24.67 -14.66
CA LYS A 84 -25.83 -24.30 -15.14
C LYS A 84 -26.77 -23.95 -14.00
N ARG A 85 -26.69 -24.67 -12.87
CA ARG A 85 -27.47 -24.38 -11.66
C ARG A 85 -27.13 -23.00 -11.11
N ARG A 86 -25.84 -22.68 -10.96
CA ARG A 86 -25.41 -21.34 -10.51
C ARG A 86 -25.81 -20.23 -11.46
N GLU A 87 -25.67 -20.44 -12.77
CA GLU A 87 -26.11 -19.48 -13.79
C GLU A 87 -27.63 -19.28 -13.80
N ALA A 88 -28.42 -20.29 -13.42
CA ALA A 88 -29.86 -20.16 -13.23
C ALA A 88 -30.20 -19.40 -11.92
N GLU A 89 -29.53 -19.74 -10.81
CA GLU A 89 -29.69 -19.03 -9.53
C GLU A 89 -29.30 -17.55 -9.66
N GLU A 90 -28.22 -17.23 -10.38
CA GLU A 90 -27.79 -15.86 -10.62
C GLU A 90 -28.77 -15.09 -11.51
N ARG A 91 -29.38 -15.73 -12.51
CA ARG A 91 -30.45 -15.12 -13.32
C ARG A 91 -31.69 -14.82 -12.49
N MET A 92 -32.17 -15.79 -11.72
CA MET A 92 -33.31 -15.59 -10.81
C MET A 92 -33.04 -14.45 -9.81
N ARG A 93 -31.81 -14.36 -9.28
CA ARG A 93 -31.42 -13.28 -8.39
C ARG A 93 -31.45 -11.91 -9.09
N LYS A 94 -30.91 -11.81 -10.31
CA LYS A 94 -30.93 -10.56 -11.08
C LYS A 94 -32.35 -10.14 -11.45
N GLU A 95 -33.18 -11.08 -11.86
CA GLU A 95 -34.60 -10.83 -12.15
C GLU A 95 -35.36 -10.35 -10.90
N ALA A 96 -35.09 -10.94 -9.73
CA ALA A 96 -35.67 -10.49 -8.47
C ALA A 96 -35.20 -9.08 -8.06
N GLU A 97 -33.91 -8.77 -8.26
CA GLU A 97 -33.34 -7.44 -7.99
C GLU A 97 -33.85 -6.37 -8.96
N GLU A 98 -34.10 -6.73 -10.22
CA GLU A 98 -34.72 -5.85 -11.20
C GLU A 98 -36.22 -5.63 -10.90
N ALA A 99 -36.96 -6.68 -10.52
CA ALA A 99 -38.35 -6.56 -10.09
C ALA A 99 -38.49 -5.69 -8.84
N ALA A 100 -37.60 -5.84 -7.85
CA ALA A 100 -37.58 -5.00 -6.66
C ALA A 100 -37.34 -3.52 -6.99
N ARG A 101 -36.41 -3.24 -7.91
CA ARG A 101 -36.16 -1.86 -8.39
C ARG A 101 -37.35 -1.29 -9.15
N ALA A 102 -38.05 -2.10 -9.95
CA ALA A 102 -39.26 -1.67 -10.65
C ALA A 102 -40.40 -1.33 -9.68
N GLU A 103 -40.63 -2.17 -8.66
CA GLU A 103 -41.63 -1.91 -7.61
C GLU A 103 -41.29 -0.63 -6.82
N GLU A 104 -40.01 -0.41 -6.47
CA GLU A 104 -39.59 0.81 -5.77
C GLU A 104 -39.84 2.07 -6.62
N MET A 105 -39.54 2.02 -7.91
CA MET A 105 -39.81 3.13 -8.83
C MET A 105 -41.31 3.42 -8.98
N GLU A 106 -42.16 2.38 -8.99
CA GLU A 106 -43.61 2.53 -9.02
C GLU A 106 -44.15 3.12 -7.71
N ARG A 107 -43.65 2.66 -6.56
CA ARG A 107 -44.00 3.24 -5.25
C ARG A 107 -43.64 4.71 -5.16
N ARG A 108 -42.43 5.09 -5.57
CA ARG A 108 -42.02 6.51 -5.60
C ARG A 108 -42.90 7.34 -6.53
N ARG A 109 -43.32 6.78 -7.65
CA ARG A 109 -44.24 7.47 -8.57
C ARG A 109 -45.60 7.70 -7.93
N LEU A 110 -46.17 6.68 -7.29
CA LEU A 110 -47.45 6.79 -6.58
C LEU A 110 -47.37 7.78 -5.41
N GLU A 111 -46.27 7.80 -4.68
CA GLU A 111 -46.04 8.74 -3.57
C GLU A 111 -45.93 10.19 -4.07
N LEU A 112 -45.26 10.42 -5.20
CA LEU A 112 -45.23 11.74 -5.84
C LEU A 112 -46.61 12.18 -6.33
N GLU A 113 -47.39 11.28 -6.92
CA GLU A 113 -48.76 11.57 -7.36
C GLU A 113 -49.69 11.87 -6.17
N GLU A 114 -49.58 11.10 -5.08
CA GLU A 114 -50.34 11.35 -3.85
C GLU A 114 -49.89 12.67 -3.17
N ALA A 115 -48.60 13.00 -3.23
CA ALA A 115 -48.08 14.27 -2.72
C ALA A 115 -48.55 15.46 -3.55
N GLU A 116 -48.61 15.33 -4.88
CA GLU A 116 -49.18 16.34 -5.79
C GLU A 116 -50.69 16.50 -5.54
N GLU A 117 -51.44 15.42 -5.36
CA GLU A 117 -52.87 15.46 -5.03
C GLU A 117 -53.10 16.10 -3.66
N ARG A 118 -52.29 15.75 -2.65
CA ARG A 118 -52.31 16.42 -1.33
C ARG A 118 -51.96 17.89 -1.44
N ALA A 119 -50.95 18.26 -2.22
CA ALA A 119 -50.56 19.66 -2.42
C ALA A 119 -51.69 20.44 -3.11
N SER A 120 -52.33 19.86 -4.13
CA SER A 120 -53.48 20.47 -4.80
C SER A 120 -54.70 20.60 -3.86
N ALA A 121 -54.98 19.58 -3.06
CA ALA A 121 -56.04 19.62 -2.05
C ALA A 121 -55.74 20.65 -0.95
N GLN A 122 -54.48 20.76 -0.51
CA GLN A 122 -54.03 21.77 0.43
C GLN A 122 -54.10 23.17 -0.18
N GLU A 123 -53.76 23.35 -1.45
CA GLU A 123 -53.87 24.64 -2.14
C GLU A 123 -55.35 25.04 -2.28
N ALA A 124 -56.23 24.12 -2.65
CA ALA A 124 -57.67 24.37 -2.70
C ALA A 124 -58.23 24.68 -1.30
N ALA A 125 -57.81 23.94 -0.27
CA ALA A 125 -58.17 24.20 1.11
C ALA A 125 -57.59 25.52 1.62
N ALA A 126 -56.38 25.90 1.19
CA ALA A 126 -55.73 27.16 1.53
C ALA A 126 -56.38 28.34 0.80
N GLN A 127 -56.88 28.16 -0.43
CA GLN A 127 -57.68 29.18 -1.11
C GLN A 127 -59.03 29.36 -0.40
N ALA A 128 -59.72 28.27 -0.08
CA ALA A 128 -60.96 28.30 0.69
C ALA A 128 -60.74 28.87 2.11
N SER A 129 -59.62 28.51 2.75
CA SER A 129 -59.25 29.03 4.05
C SER A 129 -58.77 30.47 3.95
N ALA A 130 -58.08 30.92 2.90
CA ALA A 130 -57.68 32.32 2.72
C ALA A 130 -58.90 33.21 2.49
N GLU A 131 -59.91 32.74 1.75
CA GLU A 131 -61.23 33.38 1.70
C GLU A 131 -61.87 33.46 3.10
N ARG A 132 -61.71 32.43 3.92
CA ARG A 132 -62.23 32.38 5.30
C ARG A 132 -61.37 33.14 6.32
N LYS A 133 -60.06 33.24 6.13
CA LYS A 133 -59.04 33.82 7.01
C LYS A 133 -58.94 35.32 6.78
N ARG A 134 -59.32 35.81 5.58
CA ARG A 134 -59.76 37.20 5.42
C ARG A 134 -60.87 37.59 6.41
N TYR A 135 -61.61 36.62 6.96
CA TYR A 135 -62.63 36.85 7.97
C TYR A 135 -62.22 36.51 9.41
N MET A 136 -61.10 35.82 9.65
CA MET A 136 -60.71 35.36 11.00
C MET A 136 -59.19 35.22 11.12
N ASP A 137 -58.48 36.31 10.82
CA ASP A 137 -57.08 36.48 11.18
C ASP A 137 -56.93 36.38 12.72
N ASP A 138 -55.76 35.94 13.16
CA ASP A 138 -55.36 35.64 14.55
C ASP A 138 -55.63 34.19 15.02
N SER A 139 -54.81 33.24 14.54
CA SER A 139 -54.23 32.19 15.41
C SER A 139 -53.14 31.41 14.69
N ASP A 140 -51.97 31.42 15.33
CA ASP A 140 -50.76 30.67 15.06
C ASP A 140 -50.91 29.24 15.61
N GLU A 141 -50.44 28.22 14.89
CA GLU A 141 -49.82 27.03 15.52
C GLU A 141 -49.17 26.09 14.49
N ASP A 142 -47.98 25.64 14.92
CA ASP A 142 -46.96 24.83 14.27
C ASP A 142 -47.38 23.37 13.98
N SER A 143 -46.69 22.69 13.05
CA SER A 143 -46.13 21.34 13.28
C SER A 143 -45.36 20.83 12.06
N ASP A 144 -44.08 20.58 12.26
CA ASP A 144 -43.16 19.94 11.33
C ASP A 144 -43.34 18.40 11.35
N GLY A 145 -43.25 17.76 10.17
CA GLY A 145 -43.33 16.31 10.00
C GLY A 145 -42.12 15.77 9.23
N GLU A 146 -41.17 15.22 9.96
CA GLU A 146 -39.92 14.60 9.48
C GLU A 146 -40.11 13.07 9.43
N ASN A 147 -39.94 12.45 8.25
CA ASN A 147 -40.01 10.99 8.07
C ASN A 147 -38.61 10.41 7.82
N GLY A 148 -38.03 9.77 8.83
CA GLY A 148 -36.81 8.97 8.74
C GLY A 148 -37.12 7.49 8.49
N ILE A 149 -36.62 6.95 7.38
CA ILE A 149 -36.62 5.51 7.08
C ILE A 149 -35.29 5.22 6.36
N ASP A 150 -34.22 4.92 7.12
CA ASP A 150 -33.02 4.23 6.61
C ASP A 150 -32.06 3.70 7.71
N ASP A 151 -32.41 3.78 9.01
CA ASP A 151 -31.44 3.56 10.10
C ASP A 151 -31.26 2.12 10.62
N GLU A 152 -32.02 1.12 10.14
CA GLU A 152 -31.99 -0.22 10.76
C GLU A 152 -30.67 -1.00 10.53
N GLN A 153 -30.05 -0.88 9.35
CA GLN A 153 -28.77 -1.54 9.08
C GLN A 153 -27.60 -0.86 9.82
N SER A 154 -27.68 0.47 9.97
CA SER A 154 -26.70 1.23 10.77
C SER A 154 -26.82 0.88 12.25
N ALA A 155 -28.05 0.71 12.77
CA ALA A 155 -28.28 0.41 14.19
C ALA A 155 -27.64 -0.90 14.65
N SER A 156 -27.65 -1.95 13.81
CA SER A 156 -27.09 -3.26 14.17
C SER A 156 -25.55 -3.26 14.22
N LEU A 157 -24.87 -2.48 13.35
CA LEU A 157 -23.42 -2.27 13.46
C LEU A 157 -23.05 -1.33 14.62
N VAL A 158 -23.85 -0.30 14.87
CA VAL A 158 -23.68 0.61 16.01
C VAL A 158 -23.86 -0.13 17.34
N ALA A 159 -24.76 -1.12 17.41
CA ALA A 159 -24.95 -1.97 18.58
C ALA A 159 -23.73 -2.86 18.90
N MET A 160 -22.90 -3.19 17.91
CA MET A 160 -21.64 -3.92 18.11
C MET A 160 -20.51 -2.99 18.53
N LEU A 161 -20.69 -2.25 19.63
CA LEU A 161 -19.65 -1.41 20.21
C LEU A 161 -18.41 -2.26 20.53
N ARG A 162 -17.39 -2.14 19.68
CA ARG A 162 -16.06 -2.71 19.91
C ARG A 162 -15.44 -1.98 21.09
N THR A 163 -14.76 -2.71 21.97
CA THR A 163 -14.01 -2.04 23.04
C THR A 163 -12.84 -1.26 22.44
N GLN A 164 -12.41 -0.16 23.08
CA GLN A 164 -11.22 0.58 22.62
C GLN A 164 -9.97 -0.32 22.57
N ALA A 165 -9.90 -1.33 23.44
CA ALA A 165 -8.82 -2.32 23.44
C ALA A 165 -8.85 -3.20 22.17
N GLU A 166 -10.03 -3.67 21.74
CA GLU A 166 -10.21 -4.39 20.49
C GLU A 166 -9.88 -3.52 19.28
N ILE A 167 -10.32 -2.25 19.28
CA ILE A 167 -10.00 -1.28 18.23
C ILE A 167 -8.48 -1.09 18.14
N ASN A 168 -7.81 -0.84 19.27
CA ASN A 168 -6.36 -0.66 19.32
C ASN A 168 -5.62 -1.93 18.82
N SER A 169 -6.06 -3.11 19.24
CA SER A 169 -5.50 -4.39 18.78
C SER A 169 -5.67 -4.58 17.27
N ALA A 170 -6.87 -4.29 16.75
CA ALA A 170 -7.16 -4.34 15.31
C ALA A 170 -6.29 -3.35 14.53
N ILE A 171 -6.12 -2.12 15.02
CA ILE A 171 -5.24 -1.11 14.40
C ILE A 171 -3.79 -1.59 14.36
N VAL A 172 -3.27 -2.18 15.45
CA VAL A 172 -1.90 -2.71 15.49
C VAL A 172 -1.74 -3.86 14.49
N GLY A 173 -2.68 -4.79 14.47
CA GLY A 173 -2.72 -5.92 13.53
C GLY A 173 -2.78 -5.45 12.06
N PHE A 174 -3.69 -4.54 11.75
CA PHE A 174 -3.83 -3.93 10.43
C PHE A 174 -2.56 -3.19 10.02
N THR A 175 -2.00 -2.35 10.88
CA THR A 175 -0.77 -1.59 10.60
C THR A 175 0.42 -2.53 10.35
N LYS A 176 0.52 -3.63 11.09
CA LYS A 176 1.54 -4.66 10.84
C LYS A 176 1.32 -5.34 9.49
N GLY A 177 0.08 -5.77 9.20
CA GLY A 177 -0.29 -6.40 7.92
C GLY A 177 0.01 -5.51 6.71
N THR A 178 -0.39 -4.24 6.76
CA THR A 178 -0.15 -3.26 5.70
C THR A 178 1.34 -3.01 5.50
N ARG A 179 2.14 -2.90 6.57
CA ARG A 179 3.60 -2.77 6.45
C ARG A 179 4.25 -3.98 5.79
N MET A 180 3.82 -5.20 6.16
CA MET A 180 4.30 -6.42 5.52
C MET A 180 3.93 -6.49 4.04
N LEU A 181 2.69 -6.12 3.71
CA LEU A 181 2.24 -6.06 2.31
C LEU A 181 3.08 -5.07 1.50
N LEU A 182 3.26 -3.85 2.02
CA LEU A 182 4.07 -2.82 1.37
C LEU A 182 5.55 -3.24 1.21
N ALA A 183 6.10 -3.94 2.20
CA ALA A 183 7.46 -4.46 2.10
C ALA A 183 7.57 -5.54 1.02
N SER A 184 6.60 -6.46 0.96
CA SER A 184 6.55 -7.52 -0.05
C SER A 184 6.33 -6.99 -1.47
N SER A 185 5.59 -5.88 -1.62
CA SER A 185 5.38 -5.23 -2.92
C SER A 185 6.51 -4.28 -3.33
N GLY A 186 7.51 -4.08 -2.47
CA GLY A 186 8.61 -3.14 -2.72
C GLY A 186 8.18 -1.67 -2.67
N ASN A 187 7.06 -1.35 -2.00
CA ASN A 187 6.54 0.00 -1.82
C ASN A 187 7.20 0.75 -0.63
N GLY A 188 8.48 0.51 -0.39
CA GLY A 188 9.29 1.22 0.60
C GLY A 188 10.48 1.95 -0.03
N TYR A 189 11.26 2.61 0.81
CA TYR A 189 12.49 3.31 0.48
C TYR A 189 13.64 2.70 1.27
N ILE A 190 14.72 2.38 0.58
CA ILE A 190 15.85 1.66 1.17
C ILE A 190 16.92 2.67 1.63
N SER A 191 17.41 2.50 2.85
CA SER A 191 18.58 3.22 3.35
C SER A 191 19.84 2.74 2.62
N TYR A 192 20.63 3.68 2.08
CA TYR A 192 21.90 3.36 1.45
C TYR A 192 23.02 3.03 2.44
N LEU A 193 22.78 3.21 3.75
CA LEU A 193 23.74 2.94 4.81
C LEU A 193 23.76 1.46 5.22
N ASP A 194 22.58 0.84 5.36
CA ASP A 194 22.46 -0.52 5.88
C ASP A 194 21.43 -1.39 5.14
N GLY A 195 20.77 -0.86 4.10
CA GLY A 195 19.75 -1.58 3.36
C GLY A 195 18.39 -1.69 4.05
N SER A 196 18.18 -1.03 5.19
CA SER A 196 16.89 -1.04 5.90
C SER A 196 15.77 -0.36 5.10
N MET A 197 14.55 -0.89 5.20
CA MET A 197 13.38 -0.37 4.47
C MET A 197 12.51 0.54 5.34
N HIS A 198 12.11 1.69 4.79
CA HIS A 198 11.24 2.69 5.41
C HIS A 198 10.04 2.99 4.52
N PHE A 199 8.89 3.34 5.09
CA PHE A 199 7.66 3.55 4.31
C PHE A 199 7.42 4.98 3.83
N THR A 200 8.25 5.94 4.25
CA THR A 200 8.16 7.34 3.80
C THR A 200 9.56 7.90 3.55
N ILE A 201 9.67 8.80 2.57
CA ILE A 201 10.92 9.51 2.23
C ILE A 201 11.48 10.23 3.48
N ALA A 202 10.63 10.95 4.21
CA ALA A 202 11.05 11.64 5.43
C ALA A 202 11.63 10.70 6.50
N LYS A 203 11.13 9.46 6.63
CA LYS A 203 11.65 8.49 7.60
C LYS A 203 13.02 7.96 7.21
N VAL A 204 13.23 7.61 5.93
CA VAL A 204 14.56 7.13 5.48
C VAL A 204 15.60 8.22 5.53
N GLU A 205 15.25 9.47 5.22
CA GLU A 205 16.20 10.59 5.33
C GLU A 205 16.56 10.89 6.77
N LYS A 206 15.56 10.97 7.67
CA LYS A 206 15.81 11.13 9.11
C LYS A 206 16.68 10.00 9.64
N TYR A 207 16.41 8.77 9.23
CA TYR A 207 17.21 7.60 9.58
C TYR A 207 18.64 7.75 9.10
N ASN A 208 18.84 8.02 7.80
CA ASN A 208 20.16 8.20 7.19
C ASN A 208 20.95 9.31 7.89
N ALA A 209 20.34 10.46 8.13
CA ALA A 209 20.96 11.57 8.85
C ALA A 209 21.42 11.16 10.26
N SER A 210 20.55 10.49 11.02
CA SER A 210 20.84 10.06 12.40
C SER A 210 21.88 8.94 12.53
N LYS A 211 22.02 8.09 11.51
CA LYS A 211 22.92 6.93 11.56
C LYS A 211 24.25 7.17 10.85
N ARG A 212 24.35 8.21 10.01
CA ARG A 212 25.53 8.45 9.17
C ARG A 212 26.82 8.50 9.96
N GLU A 213 26.87 9.30 11.02
CA GLU A 213 28.07 9.46 11.87
C GLU A 213 28.55 8.12 12.44
N ARG A 214 27.62 7.34 13.03
CA ARG A 214 27.94 6.01 13.58
C ARG A 214 28.46 5.03 12.53
N VAL A 215 27.95 5.10 11.30
CA VAL A 215 28.43 4.25 10.20
C VAL A 215 29.81 4.71 9.72
N MET A 216 30.08 6.02 9.68
CA MET A 216 31.40 6.56 9.36
C MET A 216 32.44 6.16 10.41
N GLU A 217 32.11 6.23 11.71
CA GLU A 217 32.97 5.75 12.80
C GLU A 217 33.24 4.24 12.69
N ALA A 218 32.21 3.44 12.42
CA ALA A 218 32.36 1.99 12.29
C ALA A 218 33.22 1.57 11.08
N LEU A 219 33.27 2.41 10.04
CA LEU A 219 34.09 2.19 8.85
C LEU A 219 35.48 2.83 8.97
N ALA A 220 35.78 3.52 10.07
CA ALA A 220 37.12 4.05 10.31
C ALA A 220 38.14 2.90 10.34
N GLY A 221 39.16 2.99 9.50
CA GLY A 221 40.17 1.93 9.29
C GLY A 221 39.87 0.98 8.13
N THR A 222 38.69 1.06 7.52
CA THR A 222 38.40 0.33 6.27
C THR A 222 38.73 1.18 5.04
N ASN A 223 38.90 0.53 3.89
CA ASN A 223 39.10 1.21 2.59
C ASN A 223 37.79 1.67 1.94
N VAL A 224 36.66 1.59 2.64
CA VAL A 224 35.33 1.89 2.09
C VAL A 224 34.79 3.18 2.70
N ALA A 225 34.57 4.19 1.84
CA ALA A 225 33.99 5.45 2.25
C ALA A 225 32.45 5.40 2.25
N VAL A 226 31.83 6.08 3.21
CA VAL A 226 30.38 6.28 3.23
C VAL A 226 29.98 7.25 2.12
N PRO A 227 29.10 6.87 1.19
CA PRO A 227 28.67 7.74 0.08
C PRO A 227 28.09 9.06 0.57
N THR A 228 28.21 10.13 -0.22
CA THR A 228 27.63 11.43 0.16
C THR A 228 26.10 11.38 0.19
N ALA A 229 25.46 12.26 0.98
CA ALA A 229 24.00 12.29 1.06
C ALA A 229 23.38 12.73 -0.29
N GLU A 230 24.07 13.56 -1.06
CA GLU A 230 23.62 14.07 -2.36
C GLU A 230 23.53 12.96 -3.42
N GLU A 231 24.48 12.02 -3.43
CA GLU A 231 24.47 10.85 -4.34
C GLU A 231 23.22 9.97 -4.17
N TYR A 232 22.60 9.99 -3.00
CA TYR A 232 21.40 9.25 -2.64
C TYR A 232 20.24 10.18 -2.29
N SER A 233 20.19 11.35 -2.94
CA SER A 233 19.05 12.24 -2.87
C SER A 233 17.77 11.54 -3.33
N LEU A 234 16.69 11.76 -2.60
CA LEU A 234 15.34 11.27 -2.93
C LEU A 234 14.52 12.31 -3.69
N GLU A 235 15.15 13.40 -4.14
CA GLU A 235 14.45 14.52 -4.78
C GLU A 235 13.76 14.11 -6.09
N GLU A 236 14.43 13.34 -6.95
CA GLU A 236 13.81 12.79 -8.17
C GLU A 236 12.61 11.89 -7.84
N VAL A 237 12.71 11.11 -6.76
CA VAL A 237 11.62 10.24 -6.30
C VAL A 237 10.45 11.09 -5.80
N ARG A 238 10.72 12.18 -5.05
CA ARG A 238 9.68 13.12 -4.62
C ARG A 238 8.97 13.76 -5.81
N GLN A 239 9.72 14.25 -6.79
CA GLN A 239 9.16 14.90 -7.97
C GLN A 239 8.28 13.93 -8.76
N ALA A 240 8.74 12.70 -8.97
CA ALA A 240 7.94 11.68 -9.66
C ALA A 240 6.66 11.31 -8.88
N MET A 241 6.73 11.21 -7.55
CA MET A 241 5.55 10.97 -6.72
C MET A 241 4.56 12.13 -6.73
N ASN A 242 5.07 13.37 -6.64
CA ASN A 242 4.24 14.57 -6.74
C ASN A 242 3.54 14.64 -8.10
N ALA A 243 4.23 14.31 -9.19
CA ALA A 243 3.65 14.22 -10.53
C ALA A 243 2.56 13.14 -10.63
N CYS A 244 2.77 11.98 -10.01
CA CYS A 244 1.74 10.94 -9.92
C CYS A 244 0.52 11.41 -9.11
N ASP A 245 0.75 12.11 -8.00
CA ASP A 245 -0.33 12.65 -7.16
C ASP A 245 -1.10 13.76 -7.85
N THR A 246 -0.45 14.64 -8.62
CA THR A 246 -1.13 15.68 -9.40
C THR A 246 -1.93 15.08 -10.54
N ALA A 247 -1.40 14.09 -11.27
CA ALA A 247 -2.13 13.40 -12.32
C ALA A 247 -3.39 12.70 -11.78
N ARG A 248 -3.29 12.03 -10.62
CA ARG A 248 -4.46 11.46 -9.94
C ARG A 248 -5.48 12.53 -9.55
N LYS A 249 -5.04 13.64 -8.94
CA LYS A 249 -5.94 14.72 -8.52
C LYS A 249 -6.69 15.32 -9.71
N LYS A 250 -6.02 15.50 -10.86
CA LYS A 250 -6.68 15.97 -12.10
C LYS A 250 -7.76 14.99 -12.56
N LEU A 251 -7.45 13.68 -12.56
CA LEU A 251 -8.43 12.65 -12.87
C LEU A 251 -9.62 12.66 -11.90
N ASP A 252 -9.37 12.86 -10.61
CA ASP A 252 -10.42 12.94 -9.59
C ASP A 252 -11.35 14.16 -9.80
N VAL A 253 -10.81 15.31 -10.23
CA VAL A 253 -11.62 16.49 -10.59
C VAL A 253 -12.53 16.18 -11.76
N LEU A 254 -12.01 15.56 -12.83
CA LEU A 254 -12.82 15.26 -14.01
C LEU A 254 -13.92 14.24 -13.70
N ARG A 255 -13.64 13.27 -12.83
CA ARG A 255 -14.66 12.34 -12.30
C ARG A 255 -15.72 13.05 -11.46
N ALA A 256 -15.32 13.98 -10.60
CA ALA A 256 -16.26 14.78 -9.80
C ALA A 256 -17.14 15.71 -10.66
N LEU A 257 -16.63 16.21 -11.79
CA LEU A 257 -17.42 16.99 -12.73
C LEU A 257 -18.46 16.14 -13.48
N GLN A 258 -18.14 14.88 -13.81
CA GLN A 258 -19.08 13.96 -14.45
C GLN A 258 -20.10 13.38 -13.46
N ASP A 259 -19.67 13.12 -12.23
CA ASP A 259 -20.48 12.57 -11.15
C ASP A 259 -20.16 13.33 -9.84
N PRO A 260 -21.02 14.29 -9.44
CA PRO A 260 -20.83 15.04 -8.20
C PRO A 260 -20.75 14.16 -6.94
N THR A 261 -21.33 12.95 -6.96
CA THR A 261 -21.25 12.02 -5.81
C THR A 261 -19.83 11.46 -5.62
N TYR A 262 -19.00 11.48 -6.67
CA TYR A 262 -17.60 11.08 -6.59
C TYR A 262 -16.80 11.97 -5.63
N THR A 263 -17.20 13.23 -5.44
CA THR A 263 -16.56 14.14 -4.46
C THR A 263 -16.47 13.50 -3.08
N ALA A 264 -17.47 12.73 -2.63
CA ALA A 264 -17.45 12.03 -1.35
C ALA A 264 -16.24 11.09 -1.19
N ARG A 265 -15.69 10.55 -2.28
CA ARG A 265 -14.53 9.64 -2.30
C ARG A 265 -13.18 10.35 -2.21
N ILE A 266 -13.14 11.65 -2.49
CA ILE A 266 -11.90 12.45 -2.45
C ILE A 266 -11.55 12.76 -0.99
N ARG A 267 -10.25 12.77 -0.65
CA ARG A 267 -9.76 13.07 0.69
C ARG A 267 -10.16 14.49 1.11
N SER A 268 -10.54 14.70 2.37
CA SER A 268 -10.92 16.02 2.88
C SER A 268 -9.81 17.07 2.72
N ALA A 269 -8.54 16.66 2.85
CA ALA A 269 -7.38 17.55 2.64
C ALA A 269 -7.16 17.98 1.18
N GLU A 270 -7.88 17.40 0.22
CA GLU A 270 -7.80 17.72 -1.21
C GLU A 270 -9.03 18.50 -1.69
N LYS A 271 -9.94 18.83 -0.76
CA LYS A 271 -11.14 19.61 -1.00
C LYS A 271 -10.99 21.01 -0.43
N ASP A 272 -11.69 21.95 -1.05
CA ASP A 272 -11.89 23.29 -0.51
C ASP A 272 -12.97 23.31 0.58
N THR A 273 -13.28 24.51 1.07
CA THR A 273 -14.34 24.73 2.09
C THR A 273 -15.74 24.33 1.61
N TYR A 274 -15.95 24.22 0.29
CA TYR A 274 -17.23 23.87 -0.33
C TYR A 274 -17.31 22.39 -0.71
N GLY A 275 -16.29 21.58 -0.40
CA GLY A 275 -16.24 20.15 -0.72
C GLY A 275 -15.80 19.85 -2.16
N THR A 276 -15.39 20.85 -2.92
CA THR A 276 -14.94 20.73 -4.31
C THR A 276 -13.43 20.43 -4.35
N PRO A 277 -12.95 19.53 -5.23
CA PRO A 277 -11.52 19.27 -5.34
C PRO A 277 -10.72 20.53 -5.73
N VAL A 278 -9.63 20.78 -5.01
CA VAL A 278 -8.80 22.01 -5.14
C VAL A 278 -8.01 22.05 -6.45
N GLN A 279 -7.70 20.89 -7.03
CA GLN A 279 -6.87 20.80 -8.23
C GLN A 279 -7.60 21.37 -9.44
N GLN A 280 -6.92 22.23 -10.20
CA GLN A 280 -7.45 22.79 -11.44
C GLN A 280 -7.16 21.88 -12.63
N LEU A 281 -8.13 21.82 -13.55
CA LEU A 281 -8.00 21.22 -14.88
C LEU A 281 -7.72 22.33 -15.91
N THR A 282 -6.79 22.07 -16.82
CA THR A 282 -6.51 22.95 -17.97
C THR A 282 -6.95 22.28 -19.27
N GLU A 283 -7.12 23.06 -20.34
CA GLU A 283 -7.47 22.52 -21.67
C GLU A 283 -6.41 21.53 -22.20
N GLU A 284 -5.14 21.71 -21.79
CA GLU A 284 -4.01 20.84 -22.16
C GLU A 284 -4.10 19.43 -21.55
N ASP A 285 -4.88 19.23 -20.50
CA ASP A 285 -4.99 17.93 -19.80
C ASP A 285 -5.74 16.88 -20.61
N GLY A 286 -6.50 17.31 -21.63
CA GLY A 286 -7.28 16.43 -22.49
C GLY A 286 -8.54 15.88 -21.83
N ASP A 287 -9.08 14.82 -22.42
CA ASP A 287 -10.30 14.17 -21.95
C ASP A 287 -10.03 13.13 -20.83
N MET A 288 -11.08 12.40 -20.42
CA MET A 288 -10.95 11.36 -19.40
C MET A 288 -9.92 10.29 -19.80
N SER A 289 -9.86 9.90 -21.08
CA SER A 289 -8.93 8.88 -21.54
C SER A 289 -7.48 9.35 -21.44
N ALA A 290 -7.23 10.61 -21.82
CA ALA A 290 -5.91 11.23 -21.71
C ALA A 290 -5.44 11.32 -20.24
N LEU A 291 -6.32 11.73 -19.33
CA LEU A 291 -6.02 11.80 -17.89
C LEU A 291 -5.77 10.43 -17.27
N VAL A 292 -6.52 9.39 -17.66
CA VAL A 292 -6.28 8.02 -17.19
C VAL A 292 -4.92 7.53 -17.66
N ALA A 293 -4.59 7.70 -18.95
CA ALA A 293 -3.29 7.31 -19.50
C ALA A 293 -2.13 8.05 -18.81
N ASN A 294 -2.25 9.36 -18.64
CA ASN A 294 -1.25 10.17 -17.93
C ASN A 294 -1.07 9.71 -16.47
N CYS A 295 -2.16 9.40 -15.76
CA CYS A 295 -2.09 8.88 -14.40
C CYS A 295 -1.37 7.51 -14.34
N GLU A 296 -1.61 6.62 -15.30
CA GLU A 296 -0.91 5.33 -15.38
C GLU A 296 0.58 5.49 -15.70
N ASP A 297 0.92 6.38 -16.64
CA ASP A 297 2.30 6.63 -17.03
C ASP A 297 3.10 7.30 -15.90
N ALA A 298 2.51 8.29 -15.23
CA ALA A 298 3.11 8.91 -14.04
C ALA A 298 3.33 7.90 -12.92
N LYS A 299 2.39 6.95 -12.72
CA LYS A 299 2.54 5.85 -11.75
C LYS A 299 3.68 4.92 -12.14
N ARG A 300 3.74 4.46 -13.39
CA ARG A 300 4.83 3.60 -13.90
C ARG A 300 6.19 4.29 -13.75
N PHE A 301 6.26 5.59 -14.07
CA PHE A 301 7.47 6.39 -13.94
C PHE A 301 7.90 6.51 -12.47
N ALA A 302 7.00 6.88 -11.57
CA ALA A 302 7.30 6.97 -10.13
C ALA A 302 7.76 5.63 -9.55
N GLU A 303 7.13 4.52 -9.93
CA GLU A 303 7.56 3.19 -9.54
C GLU A 303 8.96 2.84 -10.08
N SER A 304 9.26 3.21 -11.33
CA SER A 304 10.56 3.00 -11.96
C SER A 304 11.68 3.76 -11.24
N VAL A 305 11.51 5.07 -11.02
CA VAL A 305 12.49 5.92 -10.32
C VAL A 305 12.74 5.41 -8.91
N ARG A 306 11.68 5.05 -8.17
CA ARG A 306 11.80 4.46 -6.83
C ARG A 306 12.55 3.12 -6.85
N LYS A 307 12.25 2.22 -7.79
CA LYS A 307 12.95 0.93 -7.93
C LYS A 307 14.43 1.12 -8.26
N ALA A 308 14.75 2.07 -9.14
CA ALA A 308 16.13 2.41 -9.47
C ALA A 308 16.90 2.93 -8.24
N TYR A 309 16.31 3.87 -7.49
CA TYR A 309 16.86 4.33 -6.22
C TYR A 309 17.09 3.17 -5.24
N ASN A 310 16.07 2.36 -5.00
CA ASN A 310 16.13 1.25 -4.05
C ASN A 310 17.20 0.22 -4.43
N LYS A 311 17.34 -0.10 -5.72
CA LYS A 311 18.39 -1.00 -6.20
C LYS A 311 19.79 -0.42 -5.92
N LYS A 312 20.00 0.86 -6.22
CA LYS A 312 21.27 1.56 -5.95
C LYS A 312 21.57 1.60 -4.45
N ALA A 313 20.59 1.99 -3.64
CA ALA A 313 20.72 2.09 -2.17
C ALA A 313 20.99 0.72 -1.53
N ALA A 314 20.28 -0.33 -1.95
CA ALA A 314 20.50 -1.69 -1.46
C ALA A 314 21.93 -2.19 -1.78
N ALA A 315 22.44 -1.92 -2.98
CA ALA A 315 23.80 -2.28 -3.36
C ALA A 315 24.84 -1.56 -2.49
N SER A 316 24.64 -0.27 -2.21
CA SER A 316 25.49 0.49 -1.28
C SER A 316 25.44 -0.05 0.14
N GLY A 317 24.24 -0.26 0.70
CA GLY A 317 24.09 -0.79 2.05
C GLY A 317 24.73 -2.18 2.19
N HIS A 318 24.62 -3.02 1.16
CA HIS A 318 25.30 -4.30 1.11
C HIS A 318 26.82 -4.16 1.07
N ALA A 319 27.37 -3.26 0.25
CA ALA A 319 28.81 -3.02 0.18
C ALA A 319 29.39 -2.53 1.53
N LEU A 320 28.69 -1.61 2.21
CA LEU A 320 29.08 -1.14 3.54
C LEU A 320 28.99 -2.25 4.59
N ALA A 321 27.92 -3.05 4.57
CA ALA A 321 27.80 -4.21 5.45
C ALA A 321 28.91 -5.24 5.23
N CYS A 322 29.28 -5.51 3.98
CA CYS A 322 30.40 -6.39 3.65
C CYS A 322 31.73 -5.85 4.18
N ALA A 323 31.99 -4.55 4.08
CA ALA A 323 33.21 -3.94 4.64
C ALA A 323 33.29 -4.12 6.15
N LEU A 324 32.17 -3.94 6.87
CA LEU A 324 32.10 -4.14 8.32
C LEU A 324 32.25 -5.61 8.74
N CYS A 325 31.78 -6.55 7.93
CA CYS A 325 31.94 -7.99 8.20
C CYS A 325 33.34 -8.51 7.83
N MET A 326 34.02 -7.87 6.86
CA MET A 326 35.33 -8.26 6.34
C MET A 326 36.48 -7.59 7.07
N CYS A 327 36.31 -7.18 8.33
CA CYS A 327 37.42 -6.75 9.20
C CYS A 327 37.98 -7.93 10.02
N PRO A 328 38.92 -8.73 9.50
CA PRO A 328 39.92 -9.40 10.31
C PRO A 328 41.12 -8.45 10.52
N PHE A 329 41.52 -8.28 11.77
CA PHE A 329 42.90 -7.94 12.18
C PHE A 329 43.65 -6.94 11.27
N THR A 330 43.49 -5.64 11.50
CA THR A 330 44.67 -4.79 11.44
C THR A 330 45.48 -5.11 12.68
N ALA A 331 46.35 -6.11 12.54
CA ALA A 331 47.45 -6.31 13.45
C ALA A 331 48.17 -4.96 13.59
N GLU A 332 48.35 -4.53 14.83
CA GLU A 332 49.45 -3.66 15.21
C GLU A 332 50.74 -4.33 14.73
N GLN A 333 51.10 -4.13 13.45
CA GLN A 333 52.49 -4.21 13.07
C GLN A 333 53.12 -2.90 13.51
N GLU A 334 53.43 -2.86 14.80
CA GLU A 334 54.65 -2.26 15.31
C GLU A 334 55.81 -2.89 14.54
N SER A 335 56.07 -2.43 13.31
CA SER A 335 57.42 -2.50 12.77
C SER A 335 58.18 -1.33 13.38
N THR A 336 58.69 -1.57 14.58
CA THR A 336 59.84 -0.91 15.16
C THR A 336 61.00 -0.97 14.17
N SER A 337 61.09 0.03 13.29
CA SER A 337 62.36 0.33 12.63
C SER A 337 63.21 1.12 13.63
N GLU A 338 63.90 0.38 14.50
CA GLU A 338 65.14 0.84 15.11
C GLU A 338 66.14 1.16 14.00
N ALA A 339 66.33 2.43 13.66
CA ALA A 339 67.56 2.87 13.01
C ALA A 339 67.76 4.38 13.17
N GLN A 340 68.83 4.70 13.90
CA GLN A 340 69.63 5.91 13.79
C GLN A 340 69.11 7.16 14.51
N ALA A 341 69.44 7.17 15.80
CA ALA A 341 69.75 8.36 16.57
C ALA A 341 70.65 9.34 15.78
N ALA A 342 70.14 10.53 15.52
CA ALA A 342 70.96 11.73 15.40
C ALA A 342 70.68 12.57 16.65
N ALA A 343 71.59 12.45 17.62
CA ALA A 343 71.64 13.31 18.79
C ALA A 343 71.99 14.73 18.33
N GLY A 344 70.98 15.59 18.30
CA GLY A 344 71.12 17.03 18.17
C GLY A 344 70.64 17.68 19.45
N GLU A 345 71.58 17.95 20.36
CA GLU A 345 71.41 18.88 21.47
C GLU A 345 70.99 20.25 20.94
N GLU A 346 69.94 20.86 21.49
CA GLU A 346 70.05 22.21 22.09
C GLU A 346 68.73 22.67 22.74
N ARG A 347 68.85 22.88 24.06
CA ARG A 347 68.40 24.07 24.80
C ARG A 347 66.92 24.49 24.75
N ALA A 348 66.29 24.26 25.91
CA ALA A 348 65.78 25.29 26.82
C ALA A 348 64.92 26.44 26.22
N ASN A 349 63.63 26.48 26.56
CA ASN A 349 63.11 27.54 27.42
C ASN A 349 61.63 27.37 27.80
N ALA A 350 61.32 28.00 28.94
CA ALA A 350 60.04 28.59 29.32
C ALA A 350 58.88 27.64 29.70
N GLU A 351 58.81 27.41 31.02
CA GLU A 351 57.56 27.36 31.77
C GLU A 351 56.66 28.56 31.42
N GLU A 352 55.43 28.31 30.98
CA GLU A 352 54.35 29.28 31.16
C GLU A 352 53.13 28.57 31.75
N LYS A 353 52.88 28.90 33.01
CA LYS A 353 51.62 28.72 33.74
C LYS A 353 50.46 29.28 32.90
N VAL A 354 49.25 28.75 33.07
CA VAL A 354 48.10 29.51 33.65
C VAL A 354 46.76 28.77 33.42
N SER A 355 46.10 28.55 34.55
CA SER A 355 44.65 28.45 34.83
C SER A 355 43.73 27.46 34.09
N LYS A 356 43.31 26.47 34.89
CA LYS A 356 41.93 26.04 35.12
C LYS A 356 40.82 26.98 34.61
N THR A 357 39.94 26.47 33.77
CA THR A 357 38.53 26.87 33.68
C THR A 357 37.65 25.62 33.61
N ALA A 358 37.34 25.06 34.77
CA ALA A 358 36.25 24.10 34.96
C ALA A 358 35.20 24.78 35.84
N GLY A 359 34.06 25.11 35.25
CA GLY A 359 33.00 25.90 35.89
C GLY A 359 31.67 25.73 35.19
N THR A 360 31.16 24.50 35.15
CA THR A 360 29.77 24.18 34.90
C THR A 360 28.87 24.82 35.97
N LYS A 361 27.89 25.64 35.56
CA LYS A 361 26.52 25.74 36.11
C LYS A 361 25.81 26.97 35.54
N SER A 362 24.96 26.75 34.54
CA SER A 362 23.89 27.69 34.17
C SER A 362 22.57 27.11 34.66
N PRO A 363 21.92 27.66 35.70
CA PRO A 363 20.57 27.29 36.07
C PRO A 363 19.58 28.02 35.16
N SER A 364 18.71 27.26 34.50
CA SER A 364 17.50 27.77 33.86
C SER A 364 16.42 28.00 34.92
N SER A 365 15.90 29.22 35.04
CA SER A 365 14.59 29.46 35.66
C SER A 365 13.97 30.73 35.07
N SER A 366 13.30 30.58 33.93
CA SER A 366 12.30 31.55 33.48
C SER A 366 11.05 31.32 34.31
N ALA A 367 10.89 32.13 35.36
CA ALA A 367 9.65 32.20 36.13
C ALA A 367 8.62 33.00 35.33
N MET A 368 7.40 32.46 35.33
CA MET A 368 6.21 32.92 34.65
C MET A 368 5.89 34.38 34.96
N SER A 369 5.71 35.19 33.92
CA SER A 369 4.88 36.39 33.98
C SER A 369 3.43 35.95 34.02
N ALA A 370 2.79 36.15 35.18
CA ALA A 370 1.36 36.11 35.36
C ALA A 370 0.92 37.47 35.90
N GLN A 371 0.52 38.36 34.99
CA GLN A 371 -0.52 39.39 35.15
C GLN A 371 -0.74 40.11 33.83
#